data_AF-A0A2H0MPN2-F1
#
_entry.id   AF-A0A2H0MPN2-F1
#
_cell.length_a   1.000
_cell.length_b   1.000
_cell.length_c   1.000
_cell.angle_alpha   90.00
_cell.angle_beta   90.00
_cell.angle_gamma   90.00
#
_symmetry.space_group_name_H-M   'P 1'
#
loop_
_entity.id
_entity.type
_entity.pdbx_description
1 polymer ?
#
loop_
_entity_poly.entity_id
_entity_poly.type
_entity_poly.pdbx_seq_one_letter_code
_entity_poly.pdbx_strand_id
1 'polypeptide(L)'
;MRLIDKLSAKKLRELYWQRKMSSPEIAKIYNSTPEHVRLLLRKYKIRIRTKSEAMKIFEGVEISKKELKKLYLNKKVSIYKIAKKFNCCPGTVWNRLVEYSIPIRTREEAWASVRFLSFRKNFSGDLKEKAYLMGFRAGDLKAKARSKT
;
A
#
# COMPACT_ATOMS: atom_id res chain seq x y z
N MET A 1 -10.50 -17.92 18.59
CA MET A 1 -9.15 -17.83 19.18
C MET A 1 -8.18 -17.44 18.07
N ARG A 2 -7.37 -16.39 18.22
CA ARG A 2 -6.45 -15.99 17.14
C ARG A 2 -5.26 -16.96 17.15
N LEU A 3 -4.77 -17.39 15.99
CA LEU A 3 -3.61 -18.29 15.88
C LEU A 3 -2.37 -17.70 16.58
N ILE A 4 -2.31 -16.37 16.67
CA ILE A 4 -1.24 -15.63 17.32
C ILE A 4 -1.19 -15.82 18.85
N ASP A 5 -2.30 -16.20 19.49
CA ASP A 5 -2.37 -16.32 20.95
C ASP A 5 -1.52 -17.50 21.46
N LYS A 6 -1.24 -18.48 20.59
CA LYS A 6 -0.35 -19.62 20.86
C LYS A 6 1.12 -19.34 20.52
N LEU A 7 1.46 -18.13 20.05
CA LEU A 7 2.81 -17.81 19.60
C LEU A 7 3.76 -17.65 20.80
N SER A 8 4.79 -18.48 20.86
CA SER A 8 5.81 -18.41 21.92
C SER A 8 6.69 -17.17 21.79
N ALA A 9 7.17 -16.66 22.93
CA ALA A 9 8.08 -15.51 22.98
C ALA A 9 9.35 -15.72 22.14
N LYS A 10 9.89 -16.95 22.14
CA LYS A 10 11.07 -17.34 21.34
C LYS A 10 10.78 -17.19 19.84
N LYS A 11 9.63 -17.69 19.38
CA LYS A 11 9.27 -17.60 17.96
C LYS A 11 9.01 -16.17 17.51
N LEU A 12 8.33 -15.36 18.33
CA LEU A 12 8.12 -13.96 18.02
C LEU A 12 9.45 -13.18 17.92
N ARG A 13 10.42 -13.48 18.78
CA ARG A 13 11.77 -12.89 18.72
C ARG A 13 12.52 -13.29 17.46
N GLU A 14 12.45 -14.56 17.05
CA GLU A 14 13.03 -15.06 15.80
C GLU A 14 12.48 -14.29 14.59
N LEU A 15 11.15 -14.23 14.46
CA LEU A 15 10.50 -13.54 13.33
C LEU A 15 10.83 -12.04 13.30
N TYR A 16 10.82 -11.40 14.46
CA TYR A 16 11.03 -9.95 14.56
C TYR A 16 12.51 -9.58 14.39
N TRP A 17 13.44 -10.13 15.17
CA TRP A 17 14.84 -9.67 15.13
C TRP A 17 15.70 -10.42 14.11
N GLN A 18 15.56 -11.74 13.99
CA GLN A 18 16.41 -12.53 13.09
C GLN A 18 15.92 -12.44 11.65
N ARG A 19 14.62 -12.66 11.42
CA ARG A 19 14.01 -12.55 10.08
C ARG A 19 13.63 -11.12 9.70
N LYS A 20 13.86 -10.13 10.58
CA LYS A 20 13.60 -8.70 10.39
C LYS A 20 12.15 -8.33 10.01
N MET A 21 11.19 -9.24 10.17
CA MET A 21 9.80 -9.03 9.73
C MET A 21 9.11 -7.92 10.51
N SER A 22 8.32 -7.11 9.83
CA SER A 22 7.54 -6.03 10.43
C SER A 22 6.31 -6.57 11.18
N SER A 23 5.79 -5.81 12.15
CA SER A 23 4.56 -6.18 12.87
C SER A 23 3.37 -6.44 11.93
N PRO A 24 3.14 -5.67 10.84
CA PRO A 24 2.10 -5.96 9.86
C PRO A 24 2.32 -7.27 9.10
N GLU A 25 3.55 -7.60 8.71
CA GLU A 25 3.84 -8.87 8.02
C GLU A 25 3.57 -10.07 8.93
N ILE A 26 4.02 -10.00 10.20
CA ILE A 26 3.72 -11.03 11.20
C ILE A 26 2.21 -11.13 11.41
N ALA A 27 1.52 -10.00 11.55
CA ALA A 27 0.07 -9.97 11.72
C ALA A 27 -0.65 -10.66 10.55
N LYS A 28 -0.21 -10.43 9.32
CA LYS A 28 -0.77 -11.07 8.12
C LYS A 28 -0.60 -12.59 8.11
N ILE A 29 0.57 -13.10 8.52
CA ILE A 29 0.85 -14.54 8.58
C ILE A 29 -0.04 -15.24 9.61
N TYR A 30 -0.27 -14.60 10.75
CA TYR A 30 -1.03 -15.18 11.86
C TYR A 30 -2.49 -14.72 11.91
N ASN A 31 -3.00 -14.12 10.82
CA ASN A 31 -4.35 -13.58 10.70
C ASN A 31 -4.77 -12.73 11.92
N SER A 32 -3.92 -11.77 12.27
CA SER A 32 -4.08 -10.89 13.43
C SER A 32 -3.91 -9.43 13.04
N THR A 33 -3.98 -8.52 14.02
CA THR A 33 -3.74 -7.09 13.82
C THR A 33 -2.31 -6.71 14.20
N PRO A 34 -1.70 -5.72 13.53
CA PRO A 34 -0.38 -5.20 13.91
C PRO A 34 -0.30 -4.72 15.37
N GLU A 35 -1.41 -4.19 15.90
CA GLU A 35 -1.60 -3.78 17.29
C GLU A 35 -1.43 -4.96 18.23
N HIS A 36 -2.03 -6.10 17.90
CA HIS A 36 -1.90 -7.31 18.69
C HIS A 36 -0.44 -7.79 18.73
N VAL A 37 0.27 -7.77 17.60
CA VAL A 37 1.70 -8.10 17.56
C VAL A 37 2.50 -7.16 18.48
N ARG A 38 2.20 -5.85 18.47
CA ARG A 38 2.83 -4.87 19.37
C ARG A 38 2.53 -5.14 20.85
N LEU A 39 1.30 -5.54 21.17
CA LEU A 39 0.92 -5.95 22.53
C LEU A 39 1.73 -7.17 22.98
N LEU A 40 1.90 -8.19 22.13
CA LEU A 40 2.72 -9.36 22.44
C LEU A 40 4.20 -9.02 22.61
N LEU A 41 4.75 -8.12 21.79
CA LEU A 41 6.13 -7.64 21.97
C LEU A 41 6.32 -6.99 23.34
N ARG A 42 5.35 -6.17 23.80
CA ARG A 42 5.35 -5.57 25.14
C ARG A 42 5.20 -6.63 26.24
N LYS A 43 4.24 -7.55 26.09
CA LYS A 43 3.97 -8.65 27.05
C LYS A 43 5.21 -9.51 27.27
N TYR A 44 5.93 -9.85 26.21
CA TYR A 44 7.15 -10.65 26.28
C TYR A 44 8.43 -9.83 26.51
N LYS A 45 8.30 -8.53 26.79
CA LYS A 45 9.43 -7.60 27.04
C LYS A 45 10.50 -7.65 25.94
N ILE A 46 10.07 -7.80 24.68
CA ILE A 46 10.95 -7.76 23.52
C ILE A 46 11.11 -6.30 23.10
N ARG A 47 12.36 -5.81 22.98
CA ARG A 47 12.65 -4.44 22.55
C ARG A 47 12.02 -4.18 21.17
N ILE A 48 11.17 -3.17 21.11
CA ILE A 48 10.54 -2.70 19.87
C ILE A 48 11.56 -1.85 19.11
N ARG A 49 11.68 -2.06 17.81
CA ARG A 49 12.58 -1.29 16.95
C ARG A 49 12.19 0.20 16.94
N THR A 50 13.19 1.07 16.89
CA THR A 50 12.95 2.49 16.63
C THR A 50 12.59 2.71 15.16
N LYS A 51 12.07 3.89 14.83
CA LYS A 51 11.76 4.27 13.44
C LYS A 51 12.99 4.17 12.53
N SER A 52 14.14 4.64 13.01
CA SER A 52 15.41 4.61 12.25
C SER A 52 15.92 3.19 12.03
N GLU A 53 15.84 2.33 13.04
CA GLU A 53 16.20 0.90 12.90
C GLU A 53 15.30 0.17 11.91
N ALA A 54 13.98 0.47 11.94
CA ALA A 54 13.04 -0.08 10.98
C ALA A 54 13.34 0.40 9.55
N MET A 55 13.72 1.67 9.38
CA MET A 55 14.04 2.25 8.07
C MET A 55 15.28 1.61 7.43
N LYS A 56 16.35 1.40 8.20
CA LYS A 56 17.58 0.74 7.74
C LYS A 56 17.36 -0.65 7.15
N ILE A 57 16.34 -1.38 7.62
CA ILE A 57 16.00 -2.71 7.09
C ILE A 57 15.52 -2.64 5.64
N PHE A 58 14.76 -1.60 5.29
CA PHE A 58 14.22 -1.40 3.94
C PHE A 58 15.18 -0.64 3.01
N GLU A 59 16.17 0.04 3.57
CA GLU A 59 17.22 0.74 2.82
C GLU A 59 18.10 -0.24 2.02
N GLY A 60 18.26 -1.48 2.51
CA GLY A 60 18.98 -2.55 1.83
C GLY A 60 18.24 -3.20 0.65
N VAL A 61 17.07 -2.70 0.24
CA VAL A 61 16.38 -3.24 -0.94
C VAL A 61 17.10 -2.75 -2.20
N GLU A 62 17.84 -3.66 -2.82
CA GLU A 62 18.57 -3.41 -4.05
C GLU A 62 17.62 -3.54 -5.24
N ILE A 63 17.29 -2.41 -5.86
CA ILE A 63 16.53 -2.36 -7.11
C ILE A 63 17.51 -1.91 -8.18
N SER A 64 17.77 -2.77 -9.17
CA SER A 64 18.69 -2.40 -10.25
C SER A 64 18.14 -1.25 -11.10
N LYS A 65 19.02 -0.33 -11.54
CA LYS A 65 18.64 0.80 -12.41
C LYS A 65 17.92 0.34 -13.68
N LYS A 66 18.40 -0.74 -14.31
CA LYS A 66 17.82 -1.31 -15.53
C LYS A 66 16.40 -1.82 -15.28
N GLU A 67 16.19 -2.56 -14.20
CA GLU A 67 14.86 -3.10 -13.90
C GLU A 67 13.87 -1.98 -13.50
N LEU A 68 14.32 -1.03 -12.68
CA LEU A 68 13.47 0.10 -12.27
C LEU A 68 13.04 0.93 -13.48
N LYS A 69 13.97 1.23 -14.40
CA LYS A 69 13.66 1.95 -15.65
C LYS A 69 12.66 1.17 -16.51
N LYS A 70 12.84 -0.13 -16.68
CA LYS A 70 11.93 -1.00 -17.45
C LYS A 70 10.52 -1.04 -16.85
N LEU A 71 10.40 -1.19 -15.53
CA LEU A 71 9.11 -1.24 -14.85
C LEU A 71 8.39 0.11 -14.85
N TYR A 72 9.13 1.19 -14.55
CA TYR A 72 8.56 2.52 -14.36
C TYR A 72 8.27 3.25 -15.68
N LEU A 73 9.22 3.28 -16.61
CA LEU A 73 9.08 4.02 -17.88
C LEU A 73 8.43 3.17 -18.97
N ASN A 74 8.93 1.96 -19.22
CA ASN A 74 8.46 1.15 -20.35
C ASN A 74 7.12 0.50 -20.05
N LYS A 75 6.98 -0.13 -18.89
CA LYS A 75 5.73 -0.80 -18.47
C LYS A 75 4.74 0.13 -17.75
N LYS A 76 5.09 1.40 -17.55
CA LYS A 76 4.29 2.44 -16.86
C LYS A 76 3.72 2.01 -15.49
N VAL A 77 4.35 1.05 -14.81
CA VAL A 77 3.87 0.53 -13.52
C VAL A 77 4.00 1.61 -12.45
N SER A 78 2.99 1.75 -11.59
CA SER A 78 3.01 2.76 -10.51
C SER A 78 4.04 2.43 -9.43
N ILE A 79 4.52 3.47 -8.75
CA ILE A 79 5.49 3.36 -7.64
C ILE A 79 4.98 2.40 -6.56
N TYR A 80 3.70 2.48 -6.20
CA TYR A 80 3.08 1.58 -5.21
C TYR A 80 3.11 0.11 -5.65
N LYS A 81 2.86 -0.19 -6.93
CA LYS A 81 2.93 -1.56 -7.45
C LYS A 81 4.36 -2.07 -7.49
N ILE A 82 5.32 -1.22 -7.85
CA ILE A 82 6.76 -1.54 -7.82
C ILE A 82 7.17 -1.82 -6.36
N ALA A 83 6.82 -0.95 -5.43
CA ALA A 83 7.12 -1.09 -4.01
C ALA A 83 6.58 -2.41 -3.44
N LYS A 84 5.34 -2.77 -3.80
CA LYS A 84 4.75 -4.07 -3.43
C LYS A 84 5.51 -5.25 -4.03
N LYS A 85 6.02 -5.13 -5.27
CA LYS A 85 6.81 -6.18 -5.94
C LYS A 85 8.14 -6.42 -5.21
N PHE A 86 8.80 -5.35 -4.76
CA PHE A 86 10.09 -5.41 -4.07
C PHE A 86 9.98 -5.44 -2.53
N ASN A 87 8.76 -5.61 -2.00
CA ASN A 87 8.44 -5.56 -0.57
C ASN A 87 9.08 -4.37 0.17
N CYS A 88 9.05 -3.19 -0.44
CA CYS A 88 9.63 -1.98 0.11
C CYS A 88 8.61 -0.84 0.22
N CYS A 89 9.02 0.26 0.85
CA CYS A 89 8.22 1.46 0.93
C CYS A 89 8.18 2.16 -0.45
N PRO A 90 7.05 2.77 -0.85
CA PRO A 90 7.00 3.62 -2.05
C PRO A 90 8.04 4.74 -2.03
N GLY A 91 8.38 5.28 -0.86
CA GLY A 91 9.45 6.25 -0.68
C GLY A 91 10.84 5.69 -1.03
N THR A 92 11.09 4.41 -0.78
CA THR A 92 12.35 3.76 -1.21
C THR A 92 12.45 3.75 -2.73
N VAL A 93 11.38 3.39 -3.43
CA VAL A 93 11.35 3.42 -4.90
C VAL A 93 11.53 4.84 -5.43
N TRP A 94 10.92 5.84 -4.79
CA TRP A 94 11.12 7.25 -5.13
C TRP A 94 12.57 7.67 -4.99
N ASN A 95 13.21 7.37 -3.85
CA ASN A 95 14.61 7.69 -3.61
C ASN A 95 15.52 7.03 -4.67
N ARG A 96 15.25 5.77 -5.05
CA ARG A 96 15.99 5.09 -6.13
C ARG A 96 15.78 5.73 -7.51
N LEU A 97 14.58 6.24 -7.81
CA LEU A 97 14.35 6.98 -9.06
C LEU A 97 15.21 8.24 -9.11
N VAL A 98 15.29 8.98 -8.00
CA VAL A 98 16.13 10.18 -7.86
C VAL A 98 17.61 9.82 -7.95
N GLU A 99 18.07 8.83 -7.18
CA GLU A 99 19.46 8.35 -7.14
C GLU A 99 19.96 7.93 -8.53
N TYR A 100 19.12 7.24 -9.31
CA TYR A 100 19.47 6.80 -10.66
C TYR A 100 19.22 7.84 -11.75
N SER A 101 18.77 9.05 -11.38
CA SER A 101 18.39 10.13 -12.29
C SER A 101 17.35 9.68 -13.33
N ILE A 102 16.41 8.84 -12.93
CA ILE A 102 15.29 8.41 -13.78
C ILE A 102 14.23 9.51 -13.69
N PRO A 103 13.74 10.04 -14.83
CA PRO A 103 12.75 11.12 -14.81
C PRO A 103 11.47 10.65 -14.12
N ILE A 104 11.03 11.45 -13.15
CA ILE A 104 9.79 11.22 -12.43
C ILE A 104 8.64 11.69 -13.33
N ARG A 105 7.64 10.83 -13.50
CA ARG A 105 6.46 11.16 -14.29
C ARG A 105 5.70 12.32 -13.67
N THR A 106 5.20 13.22 -14.53
CA THR A 106 4.28 14.26 -14.08
C THR A 106 2.96 13.65 -13.64
N ARG A 107 2.11 14.46 -13.00
CA ARG A 107 0.76 14.04 -12.62
C ARG A 107 -0.02 13.62 -13.86
N GLU A 108 0.07 14.37 -14.95
CA GLU A 108 -0.63 14.11 -16.20
C GLU A 108 -0.20 12.77 -16.81
N GLU A 109 1.10 12.48 -16.86
CA GLU A 109 1.63 11.22 -17.36
C GLU A 109 1.25 10.02 -16.49
N ALA A 110 1.25 10.20 -15.16
CA ALA A 110 0.80 9.19 -14.23
C ALA A 110 -0.70 8.90 -14.42
N TRP A 111 -1.51 9.95 -14.56
CA TRP A 111 -2.95 9.83 -14.81
C TRP A 111 -3.22 9.22 -16.19
N ALA A 112 -2.47 9.56 -17.23
CA ALA A 112 -2.56 8.96 -18.56
C ALA A 112 -2.38 7.44 -18.51
N SER A 113 -1.45 6.95 -17.68
CA SER A 113 -1.25 5.50 -17.49
C SER A 113 -2.43 4.77 -16.80
N VAL A 114 -3.29 5.52 -16.10
CA VAL A 114 -4.53 5.01 -15.47
C VAL A 114 -5.77 5.28 -16.35
N ARG A 115 -5.69 6.27 -17.23
CA ARG A 115 -6.82 6.88 -17.98
C ARG A 115 -7.58 5.90 -18.86
N PHE A 116 -6.95 4.79 -19.28
CA PHE A 116 -7.65 3.70 -19.98
C PHE A 116 -8.75 3.04 -19.13
N LEU A 117 -8.71 3.12 -17.79
CA LEU A 117 -9.78 2.61 -16.91
C LEU A 117 -10.89 3.63 -16.62
N SER A 118 -10.67 4.92 -16.88
CA SER A 118 -11.64 5.98 -16.59
C SER A 118 -12.00 6.75 -17.87
N PHE A 119 -12.55 6.06 -18.86
CA PHE A 119 -13.27 6.72 -19.94
C PHE A 119 -14.44 7.49 -19.31
N ARG A 120 -14.30 8.81 -19.15
CA ARG A 120 -15.45 9.68 -18.92
C ARG A 120 -16.26 9.64 -20.20
N LYS A 121 -17.38 8.91 -20.17
CA LYS A 121 -18.33 8.92 -21.28
C LYS A 121 -19.03 10.27 -21.26
N ASN A 122 -19.14 10.89 -22.44
CA ASN A 122 -20.03 12.02 -22.59
C ASN A 122 -21.46 11.55 -22.36
N PHE A 123 -22.29 12.45 -21.85
CA PHE A 123 -23.72 12.26 -21.81
C PHE A 123 -24.22 11.94 -23.23
N SER A 124 -25.02 10.88 -23.37
CA SER A 124 -25.45 10.38 -24.69
C SER A 124 -26.32 11.36 -25.48
N GLY A 125 -26.89 12.37 -24.82
CA GLY A 125 -27.88 13.28 -25.40
C GLY A 125 -29.33 12.91 -25.06
N ASP A 126 -29.59 11.69 -24.57
CA ASP A 126 -30.94 11.22 -24.26
C ASP A 126 -31.54 11.90 -23.01
N LEU A 127 -32.73 12.48 -23.16
CA LEU A 127 -33.39 13.23 -22.09
C LEU A 127 -33.74 12.36 -20.87
N LYS A 128 -34.04 11.07 -21.06
CA LYS A 128 -34.31 10.15 -19.94
C LYS A 128 -33.04 9.89 -19.15
N GLU A 129 -31.93 9.58 -19.82
CA GLU A 129 -30.62 9.47 -19.17
C GLU A 129 -30.24 10.78 -18.45
N LYS A 130 -30.52 11.95 -19.07
CA LYS A 130 -30.26 13.26 -18.44
C LYS A 130 -31.02 13.42 -17.13
N ALA A 131 -32.33 13.15 -17.16
CA ALA A 131 -33.19 13.26 -16.00
C ALA A 131 -32.73 12.32 -14.89
N TYR A 132 -32.35 11.08 -15.24
CA TYR A 132 -31.80 10.11 -14.30
C TYR A 132 -30.48 10.57 -13.67
N LEU A 133 -29.51 11.02 -14.47
CA LEU A 133 -28.21 11.51 -13.96
C LEU A 133 -28.37 12.74 -13.07
N MET A 134 -29.29 13.66 -13.41
CA MET A 134 -29.61 14.84 -12.60
C MET A 134 -30.26 14.45 -11.28
N GLY A 135 -31.23 13.52 -11.28
CA GLY A 135 -31.86 12.99 -10.07
C GLY A 135 -30.85 12.27 -9.16
N PHE A 136 -30.04 11.37 -9.74
CA PHE A 136 -28.98 10.66 -9.03
C PHE A 136 -27.97 11.62 -8.38
N ARG A 137 -27.57 12.69 -9.10
CA ARG A 137 -26.65 13.71 -8.60
C ARG A 137 -27.24 14.54 -7.45
N ALA A 138 -28.54 14.86 -7.54
CA ALA A 138 -29.24 15.72 -6.60
C ALA A 138 -29.61 15.01 -5.30
N GLY A 139 -30.08 13.75 -5.39
CA GLY A 139 -30.58 12.96 -4.27
C GLY A 139 -29.63 11.85 -3.83
N ASP A 140 -29.47 10.83 -4.66
CA ASP A 140 -28.87 9.54 -4.27
C ASP A 140 -27.43 9.64 -3.78
N LEU A 141 -26.61 10.51 -4.38
CA LEU A 141 -25.23 10.72 -3.91
C LEU A 141 -25.14 11.27 -2.48
N LYS A 142 -26.21 11.90 -1.98
CA LYS A 142 -26.29 12.43 -0.61
C LYS A 142 -27.06 11.51 0.34
N ALA A 143 -27.63 10.42 -0.16
CA ALA A 143 -28.34 9.46 0.67
C ALA A 143 -27.37 8.78 1.64
N LYS A 144 -27.67 8.85 2.94
CA LYS A 144 -26.93 8.13 3.99
C LYS A 144 -27.76 6.95 4.45
N ALA A 145 -27.13 5.78 4.61
CA ALA A 145 -27.77 4.65 5.27
C ALA A 145 -28.17 5.06 6.69
N ARG A 146 -29.44 4.84 7.06
CA ARG A 146 -29.88 4.99 8.45
C ARG A 146 -29.14 3.93 9.27
N SER A 147 -28.49 4.34 10.36
CA SER A 147 -27.93 3.41 11.33
C SER A 147 -29.06 2.52 11.83
N LYS A 148 -28.88 1.20 11.75
CA LYS A 148 -29.79 0.25 12.41
C LYS A 148 -29.66 0.48 13.92
N THR A 149 -30.62 1.22 14.48
CA THR A 149 -30.94 1.21 15.92
C THR A 149 -31.47 -0.15 16.33
#